data_AF-A0A370S0H8-F1
#
_entry.id   AF-A0A370S0H8-F1
#
_cell.length_a   1.000
_cell.length_b   1.000
_cell.length_c   1.000
_cell.angle_alpha   90.00
_cell.angle_beta   90.00
_cell.angle_gamma   90.00
#
_symmetry.space_group_name_H-M   'P 1'
#
loop_
_entity.id
_entity.type
_entity.pdbx_description
1 polymer ?
#
loop_
_entity_poly.entity_id
_entity_poly.type
_entity_poly.pdbx_seq_one_letter_code
_entity_poly.pdbx_strand_id
1 'polypeptide(L)' 'MKAQQLIDASREVSRLRAVADYNIKPLQDAVGLDEADAEDLTALKLWKKYRVAISKVEAQPEYPMKIDWPSLSE' A
#
# COMPACT_ATOMS: atom_id res chain seq x y z
N MET A 1 2.98 22.48 -12.84
CA MET A 1 3.65 21.83 -14.00
C MET A 1 3.65 20.33 -13.78
N LYS A 2 3.64 19.54 -14.87
CA LYS A 2 3.67 18.07 -14.83
C LYS A 2 4.80 17.48 -13.97
N ALA A 3 5.97 18.13 -13.96
CA ALA A 3 7.12 17.72 -13.15
C ALA A 3 6.84 17.78 -11.64
N GLN A 4 6.14 18.81 -11.16
CA GLN A 4 5.78 18.93 -9.74
C GLN A 4 4.81 17.81 -9.33
N GLN A 5 3.80 17.53 -10.17
CA GLN A 5 2.83 16.46 -9.92
C GLN A 5 3.50 15.07 -9.87
N LEU A 6 4.52 14.83 -10.70
CA LEU A 6 5.28 13.58 -10.64
C LEU A 6 6.06 13.42 -9.32
N ILE A 7 6.67 14.51 -8.83
CA ILE A 7 7.38 14.51 -7.55
C ILE A 7 6.41 14.24 -6.41
N ASP A 8 5.26 14.92 -6.40
CA ASP A 8 4.26 14.77 -5.34
C ASP A 8 3.64 13.37 -5.35
N ALA A 9 3.33 12.82 -6.53
CA ALA A 9 2.83 11.46 -6.68
C ALA A 9 3.85 10.41 -6.20
N SER A 10 5.12 10.56 -6.56
CA SER A 10 6.19 9.65 -6.13
C SER A 10 6.42 9.69 -4.61
N ARG A 11 6.35 10.88 -4.01
CA ARG A 11 6.40 11.04 -2.55
C ARG A 11 5.23 10.33 -1.87
N GLU A 12 4.03 10.48 -2.41
CA GLU A 12 2.84 9.86 -1.83
C GLU A 12 2.88 8.33 -1.98
N VAL A 13 3.28 7.80 -3.14
CA VAL A 13 3.51 6.35 -3.31
C VAL A 13 4.51 5.83 -2.28
N SER A 14 5.62 6.55 -2.07
CA SER A 14 6.65 6.17 -1.10
C SER A 14 6.10 6.18 0.34
N ARG A 15 5.34 7.22 0.70
CA ARG A 15 4.68 7.35 2.01
C ARG A 15 3.69 6.20 2.25
N LEU A 16 2.83 5.91 1.28
CA LEU A 16 1.81 4.86 1.39
C LEU A 16 2.44 3.46 1.47
N ARG A 17 3.52 3.20 0.72
CA ARG A 17 4.30 1.95 0.84
C ARG A 17 4.91 1.81 2.23
N ALA A 18 5.52 2.86 2.77
CA ALA A 18 6.10 2.81 4.11
C ALA A 18 5.05 2.51 5.19
N VAL A 19 3.85 3.10 5.08
CA VAL A 19 2.72 2.79 5.97
C VAL A 19 2.29 1.32 5.84
N ALA A 20 2.15 0.81 4.61
CA ALA A 20 1.79 -0.58 4.40
C ALA A 20 2.85 -1.54 4.93
N ASP A 21 4.14 -1.29 4.65
CA ASP A 21 5.25 -2.13 5.13
C ASP A 21 5.35 -2.13 6.66
N TYR A 22 5.13 -0.98 7.31
CA TYR A 22 5.10 -0.88 8.77
C TYR A 22 4.01 -1.77 9.40
N ASN A 23 2.81 -1.80 8.82
CA ASN A 23 1.70 -2.63 9.32
C ASN A 23 1.86 -4.10 8.95
N ILE A 24 2.41 -4.40 7.77
CA ILE A 24 2.64 -5.78 7.31
C ILE A 24 3.67 -6.49 8.19
N LYS A 25 4.73 -5.79 8.62
CA LYS A 25 5.85 -6.41 9.35
C LYS A 25 5.43 -7.17 10.62
N PRO A 26 4.75 -6.58 11.62
CA PRO A 26 4.34 -7.31 12.81
C PRO A 26 3.37 -8.46 12.49
N LEU A 27 2.49 -8.29 11.51
CA LEU A 27 1.57 -9.35 11.08
C LEU A 27 2.29 -10.52 10.40
N GLN A 28 3.37 -10.24 9.65
CA GLN A 28 4.22 -11.29 9.10
C GLN A 28 5.05 -11.99 10.18
N ASP A 29 5.52 -11.25 11.18
CA ASP A 29 6.23 -11.81 12.32
C ASP A 29 5.30 -12.78 13.10
N ALA A 30 4.06 -12.39 13.38
CA ALA A 30 3.06 -13.25 14.01
C ALA A 30 2.76 -14.52 13.19
N VAL A 31 2.63 -14.40 11.86
CA VAL A 31 2.47 -15.57 10.98
C VAL A 31 3.73 -16.45 10.99
N GLY A 32 4.93 -15.86 11.02
CA GLY A 32 6.19 -16.60 11.04
C GLY A 32 6.48 -17.30 12.36
N LEU A 33 5.85 -16.86 13.44
CA LEU A 33 5.94 -17.45 14.78
C LEU A 33 4.77 -18.40 15.10
N ASP A 34 3.85 -18.61 14.15
CA ASP A 34 2.59 -19.36 14.36
C ASP A 34 1.70 -18.76 15.47
N GLU A 35 1.81 -17.45 15.72
CA GLU A 35 1.05 -16.69 16.73
C GLU A 35 -0.13 -15.90 16.14
N ALA A 36 -0.23 -15.82 14.81
CA ALA A 36 -1.28 -15.06 14.13
C ALA A 36 -2.67 -15.70 14.30
N ASP A 37 -3.66 -14.88 14.67
CA ASP A 37 -5.06 -15.30 14.70
C ASP A 37 -5.80 -15.00 13.37
N ALA A 38 -7.12 -15.24 13.35
CA ALA A 38 -7.94 -15.01 12.16
C ALA A 38 -8.04 -13.51 11.77
N GLU A 39 -7.97 -12.61 12.75
CA GLU A 39 -8.00 -11.16 12.52
C GLU A 39 -6.66 -10.70 11.94
N ASP A 40 -5.53 -11.20 12.47
CA ASP A 40 -4.19 -10.95 11.95
C ASP A 40 -4.05 -11.39 10.48
N LEU A 41 -4.53 -12.59 10.16
CA LEU A 41 -4.52 -13.11 8.79
C LEU A 41 -5.36 -12.27 7.84
N THR A 42 -6.52 -11.80 8.30
CA THR A 42 -7.42 -10.93 7.55
C THR A 42 -6.77 -9.57 7.30
N ALA A 43 -6.22 -8.95 8.34
CA ALA A 43 -5.49 -7.69 8.26
C ALA A 43 -4.26 -7.81 7.34
N LEU A 44 -3.49 -8.89 7.45
CA LEU A 44 -2.31 -9.13 6.62
C LEU A 44 -2.68 -9.22 5.15
N LYS A 45 -3.77 -9.92 4.83
CA LYS A 45 -4.29 -10.01 3.46
C LYS A 45 -4.73 -8.65 2.95
N LEU A 46 -5.44 -7.87 3.76
CA LEU A 46 -5.90 -6.52 3.42
C LEU A 46 -4.71 -5.59 3.12
N TRP A 47 -3.72 -5.53 4.01
CA TRP A 47 -2.53 -4.70 3.81
C TRP A 47 -1.70 -5.14 2.60
N LYS A 48 -1.58 -6.44 2.34
CA LYS A 48 -0.90 -6.95 1.13
C LYS A 48 -1.65 -6.56 -0.15
N LYS A 49 -2.98 -6.68 -0.17
CA LYS A 49 -3.81 -6.19 -1.30
C LYS A 49 -3.60 -4.69 -1.53
N TYR A 50 -3.61 -3.91 -0.46
CA TYR A 50 -3.40 -2.46 -0.51
C TYR A 50 -2.03 -2.10 -1.06
N ARG A 51 -0.96 -2.74 -0.58
CA ARG A 51 0.41 -2.56 -1.10
C ARG A 51 0.53 -2.89 -2.58
N VAL A 52 -0.13 -3.96 -3.04
CA VAL A 52 -0.21 -4.32 -4.46
C VAL A 52 -1.00 -3.29 -5.27
N ALA A 53 -2.04 -2.69 -4.71
CA ALA A 53 -2.76 -1.62 -5.38
C ALA A 53 -1.90 -0.36 -5.53
N ILE A 54 -1.13 0.01 -4.49
CA ILE A 54 -0.16 1.11 -4.55
C ILE A 54 0.88 0.88 -5.65
N SER A 55 1.36 -0.35 -5.84
CA SER A 55 2.35 -0.65 -6.89
C SER A 55 1.83 -0.48 -8.31
N LYS A 56 0.50 -0.36 -8.50
CA LYS A 56 -0.14 -0.17 -9.81
C LYS A 56 -0.50 1.29 -10.09
N VAL A 57 -0.30 2.21 -9.13
CA VAL A 57 -0.64 3.64 -9.27
C VAL A 57 0.04 4.29 -10.48
N GLU A 58 1.33 4.00 -10.71
CA GLU A 58 2.09 4.58 -11.83
C GLU A 58 1.63 4.05 -13.21
N ALA A 59 0.88 2.95 -13.25
CA ALA A 59 0.32 2.38 -14.47
C ALA A 59 -1.07 2.94 -14.81
N GLN A 60 -1.62 3.86 -14.01
CA GLN A 60 -2.92 4.46 -14.29
C GLN A 60 -2.88 5.37 -15.53
N PRO A 61 -3.94 5.40 -16.37
CA PRO A 61 -3.95 6.17 -17.60
C PRO A 61 -3.74 7.68 -17.43
N GLU A 62 -4.19 8.25 -16.31
CA GLU A 62 -4.12 9.69 -16.04
C GLU A 62 -2.92 10.09 -15.17
N TYR A 63 -2.00 9.16 -14.87
CA TYR A 63 -0.84 9.43 -14.03
C TYR A 63 0.13 10.45 -14.68
N PRO A 64 0.70 11.41 -13.92
CA PRO A 64 0.42 11.77 -12.53
C PRO A 64 -0.61 12.91 -12.37
N MET A 65 -1.40 13.22 -13.40
CA MET A 65 -2.34 14.35 -13.39
C MET A 65 -3.56 14.08 -12.53
N LYS A 66 -4.08 12.86 -12.59
CA LYS A 66 -5.18 12.36 -11.77
C LYS A 66 -4.85 10.94 -11.35
N ILE A 67 -4.97 10.68 -10.06
CA ILE A 67 -4.60 9.40 -9.45
C ILE A 67 -5.78 8.92 -8.63
N ASP A 68 -6.26 7.73 -8.95
CA ASP A 68 -7.21 6.99 -8.14
C ASP A 68 -6.41 6.28 -7.04
N TRP A 69 -6.27 6.95 -5.89
CA TRP A 69 -5.51 6.40 -4.78
C TRP A 69 -6.24 5.18 -4.21
N PRO A 70 -5.52 4.08 -3.94
CA PRO A 70 -6.12 2.92 -3.32
C PRO A 70 -6.62 3.29 -1.92
N SER A 71 -7.63 2.56 -1.45
CA SER A 71 -8.14 2.63 -0.09
C SER A 71 -7.99 1.28 0.60
N LEU A 72 -7.90 1.29 1.93
CA LEU A 72 -8.00 0.08 2.75
C LEU A 72 -9.48 -0.24 2.93
N SER A 73 -10.01 -1.11 2.07
CA SER A 73 -11.36 -1.64 2.15
C SER A 73 -11.35 -3.16 1.92
N GLU A 74 -12.23 -3.88 2.62
CA GLU A 74 -12.34 -5.34 2.58
C GLU A 74 -12.87 -5.89 1.24
#